data_AF-A0AAW0S9N6-F1
#
_entry.id   AF-A0AAW0S9N6-F1
#
_cell.length_a   1.000
_cell.length_b   1.000
_cell.length_c   1.000
_cell.angle_alpha   90.00
_cell.angle_beta   90.00
_cell.angle_gamma   90.00
#
_symmetry.space_group_name_H-M   'P 1'
#
loop_
_entity.id
_entity.type
_entity.pdbx_description
1 polymer ?
#
loop_
_entity_poly.entity_id
_entity_poly.type
_entity_poly.pdbx_seq_one_letter_code
_entity_poly.pdbx_strand_id
1 'polypeptide(L)'
;MFRFHVKNFSKVNMPLWSAPCWLHGVPWVIKAGPITVPSSENENKEEKFLSVGLRCGGVWGAAFWACYGIVDLCLLPVNRKQAPYVVGIECLFQKNVCFGGVNRFMLWENVLNPHHGYIEDDAVTFEVRLRTAPPYVINWSSDRLMRAPMQTLAVPPPHVTSGRKDEDRNSDVNENGSDDDSDDEDMNKL
;
A
#
# COMPACT_ATOMS: atom_id res chain seq x y z
N MET A 1 -4.92 -0.56 11.61
CA MET A 1 -6.18 0.11 11.22
C MET A 1 -5.84 1.20 10.22
N PHE A 2 -6.64 1.37 9.17
CA PHE A 2 -6.44 2.44 8.19
C PHE A 2 -7.78 2.90 7.61
N ARG A 3 -7.80 4.11 7.05
CA ARG A 3 -9.03 4.82 6.66
C ARG A 3 -9.00 5.24 5.20
N PHE A 4 -10.19 5.37 4.63
CA PHE A 4 -10.42 5.89 3.29
C PHE A 4 -11.53 6.93 3.33
N HIS A 5 -11.17 8.19 3.15
CA HIS A 5 -12.09 9.31 3.11
C HIS A 5 -12.46 9.61 1.66
N VAL A 6 -13.75 9.72 1.38
CA VAL A 6 -14.28 9.96 0.03
C VAL A 6 -15.13 11.21 0.05
N LYS A 7 -14.78 12.19 -0.79
CA LYS A 7 -15.56 13.41 -1.03
C LYS A 7 -16.41 13.27 -2.29
N ASN A 8 -17.42 14.14 -2.43
CA ASN A 8 -18.39 14.09 -3.52
C ASN A 8 -19.06 12.70 -3.62
N PHE A 9 -19.38 12.08 -2.48
CA PHE A 9 -19.77 10.68 -2.39
C PHE A 9 -21.08 10.39 -3.14
N SER A 10 -22.03 11.32 -3.12
CA SER A 10 -23.28 11.25 -3.89
C SER A 10 -23.07 11.09 -5.40
N LYS A 11 -21.94 11.59 -5.92
CA LYS A 11 -21.59 11.55 -7.35
C LYS A 11 -20.86 10.27 -7.75
N VAL A 12 -20.52 9.40 -6.80
CA VAL A 12 -19.79 8.16 -7.08
C VAL A 12 -20.71 7.18 -7.80
N ASN A 13 -20.32 6.79 -9.01
CA ASN A 13 -21.01 5.81 -9.85
C ASN A 13 -20.25 4.49 -10.00
N MET A 14 -18.96 4.48 -9.68
CA MET A 14 -18.08 3.31 -9.76
C MET A 14 -17.30 3.16 -8.45
N PRO A 15 -16.95 1.92 -8.04
CA PRO A 15 -16.15 1.72 -6.85
C PRO A 15 -14.78 2.41 -6.92
N LEU A 16 -14.44 3.09 -5.83
CA LEU A 16 -13.17 3.79 -5.65
C LEU A 16 -12.22 2.94 -4.79
N TRP A 17 -10.93 3.27 -4.88
CA TRP A 17 -9.86 2.59 -4.17
C TRP A 17 -9.09 3.58 -3.30
N SER A 18 -8.70 3.16 -2.10
CA SER A 18 -7.82 3.95 -1.24
C SER A 18 -6.37 3.95 -1.73
N ALA A 19 -5.54 4.78 -1.12
CA ALA A 19 -4.09 4.54 -1.13
C ALA A 19 -3.77 3.21 -0.41
N PRO A 20 -2.65 2.54 -0.75
CA PRO A 20 -2.24 1.32 -0.07
C PRO A 20 -1.79 1.62 1.36
N CYS A 21 -2.21 0.77 2.30
CA CYS A 21 -1.67 0.67 3.64
C CYS A 21 -0.76 -0.57 3.72
N TRP A 22 0.47 -0.40 4.15
CA TRP A 22 1.44 -1.49 4.23
C TRP A 22 1.38 -2.17 5.59
N LEU A 23 1.17 -3.49 5.58
CA LEU A 23 1.20 -4.32 6.78
C LEU A 23 1.90 -5.64 6.45
N HIS A 24 2.91 -5.99 7.26
CA HIS A 24 3.80 -7.14 7.03
C HIS A 24 4.43 -7.19 5.63
N GLY A 25 4.80 -6.03 5.09
CA GLY A 25 5.40 -5.94 3.75
C GLY A 25 4.42 -6.19 2.59
N VAL A 26 3.11 -6.21 2.86
CA VAL A 26 2.06 -6.41 1.87
C VAL A 26 1.19 -5.14 1.76
N PRO A 27 0.86 -4.67 0.55
CA PRO A 27 -0.03 -3.52 0.38
C PRO A 27 -1.50 -3.94 0.47
N TRP A 28 -2.27 -3.23 1.30
CA TRP A 28 -3.69 -3.44 1.53
C TRP A 28 -4.49 -2.22 1.08
N VAL A 29 -5.56 -2.42 0.31
CA VAL A 29 -6.33 -1.33 -0.31
C VAL A 29 -7.81 -1.49 -0.03
N ILE A 30 -8.46 -0.45 0.49
CA ILE A 30 -9.92 -0.42 0.66
C ILE A 30 -10.56 -0.18 -0.70
N LYS A 31 -11.61 -0.95 -1.03
CA LYS A 31 -12.52 -0.67 -2.14
C LYS A 31 -13.87 -0.30 -1.55
N ALA A 32 -14.45 0.80 -2.01
CA ALA A 32 -15.79 1.21 -1.59
C ALA A 32 -16.53 1.91 -2.72
N GLY A 33 -17.81 1.64 -2.86
CA GLY A 33 -18.68 2.36 -3.77
C GLY A 33 -19.94 1.57 -4.14
N PRO A 34 -20.71 2.07 -5.11
CA PRO A 34 -22.00 1.50 -5.43
C PRO A 34 -21.86 0.16 -6.14
N ILE A 35 -22.79 -0.74 -5.85
CA ILE A 35 -23.10 -1.91 -6.65
C ILE A 35 -24.60 -1.96 -6.88
N THR A 36 -24.98 -2.36 -8.08
CA THR A 36 -26.37 -2.64 -8.42
C THR A 36 -26.57 -4.15 -8.41
N VAL A 37 -27.60 -4.61 -7.72
CA VAL A 37 -27.94 -6.03 -7.60
C VAL A 37 -29.44 -6.20 -7.87
N PRO A 38 -29.87 -7.34 -8.44
CA PRO A 38 -31.29 -7.65 -8.55
C PRO A 38 -31.97 -7.62 -7.18
N SER A 39 -33.16 -7.03 -7.11
CA SER A 39 -33.98 -7.05 -5.90
C SER A 39 -34.47 -8.47 -5.63
N SER A 40 -34.54 -8.86 -4.37
CA SER A 40 -35.07 -10.17 -3.96
C SER A 40 -36.60 -10.25 -4.08
N GLU A 41 -37.29 -9.11 -4.11
CA GLU A 41 -38.76 -9.06 -4.16
C GLU A 41 -39.30 -9.04 -5.60
N ASN A 42 -38.53 -8.49 -6.53
CA ASN A 42 -38.92 -8.36 -7.93
C ASN A 42 -37.67 -8.37 -8.82
N GLU A 43 -37.53 -9.41 -9.63
CA GLU A 43 -36.38 -9.58 -10.54
C GLU A 43 -36.27 -8.47 -11.59
N ASN A 44 -37.37 -7.76 -11.89
CA ASN A 44 -37.36 -6.60 -12.80
C ASN A 44 -36.93 -5.30 -12.12
N LYS A 45 -36.68 -5.32 -10.80
CA LYS A 45 -36.26 -4.16 -10.03
C LYS A 45 -34.81 -4.36 -9.57
N GLU A 46 -34.02 -3.30 -9.70
CA GLU A 46 -32.66 -3.27 -9.20
C GLU A 46 -32.57 -2.47 -7.91
N GLU A 47 -31.69 -2.90 -7.02
CA GLU A 47 -31.35 -2.20 -5.79
C GLU A 47 -29.89 -1.77 -5.80
N LYS A 48 -29.66 -0.54 -5.34
CA LYS A 48 -28.32 0.03 -5.23
C LYS A 48 -27.84 -0.09 -3.78
N PHE A 49 -26.72 -0.77 -3.60
CA PHE A 49 -26.05 -0.90 -2.31
C PHE A 49 -24.68 -0.25 -2.34
N LEU A 50 -24.23 0.19 -1.19
CA LEU A 50 -22.82 0.36 -0.92
C LEU A 50 -22.18 -1.03 -0.76
N SER A 51 -21.13 -1.28 -1.54
CA SER A 51 -20.19 -2.38 -1.37
C SER A 51 -18.91 -1.86 -0.73
N VAL A 52 -18.40 -2.58 0.27
CA VAL A 52 -17.13 -2.27 0.93
C VAL A 52 -16.30 -3.54 1.01
N GLY A 53 -15.01 -3.43 0.74
CA GLY A 53 -14.10 -4.56 0.91
C GLY A 53 -12.64 -4.15 0.94
N LEU A 54 -11.81 -5.17 1.01
CA LEU A 54 -10.38 -5.05 1.15
C LEU A 54 -9.68 -5.90 0.09
N ARG A 55 -8.67 -5.32 -0.55
CA ARG A 55 -7.76 -6.02 -1.45
C ARG A 55 -6.41 -6.21 -0.78
N CYS A 56 -5.88 -7.41 -0.87
CA CYS A 56 -4.49 -7.74 -0.57
C CYS A 56 -3.69 -7.74 -1.88
N GLY A 57 -2.65 -6.92 -1.99
CA GLY A 57 -1.78 -6.87 -3.17
C GLY A 57 -0.78 -8.02 -3.24
N GLY A 58 -0.67 -8.83 -2.19
CA GLY A 58 0.24 -9.97 -2.12
C GLY A 58 1.71 -9.59 -1.94
N VAL A 59 2.58 -10.58 -2.11
CA VAL A 59 4.03 -10.41 -2.06
C VAL A 59 4.57 -10.43 -3.47
N TRP A 60 5.23 -9.35 -3.88
CA TRP A 60 5.80 -9.25 -5.22
C TRP A 60 6.94 -10.26 -5.41
N GLY A 61 7.05 -10.85 -6.60
CA GLY A 61 8.05 -11.88 -6.91
C GLY A 61 7.79 -13.25 -6.27
N ALA A 62 6.86 -13.35 -5.32
CA ALA A 62 6.48 -14.62 -4.73
C ALA A 62 5.74 -15.49 -5.74
N ALA A 63 6.10 -16.76 -5.77
CA ALA A 63 5.41 -17.69 -6.64
C ALA A 63 4.08 -18.16 -6.08
N PHE A 64 4.03 -18.30 -4.76
CA PHE A 64 2.80 -18.44 -4.00
C PHE A 64 2.84 -17.50 -2.80
N TRP A 65 1.70 -16.90 -2.50
CA TRP A 65 1.49 -16.17 -1.26
C TRP A 65 0.07 -16.39 -0.74
N ALA A 66 -0.07 -16.35 0.59
CA ALA A 66 -1.35 -16.35 1.25
C ALA A 66 -1.33 -15.43 2.48
N CYS A 67 -2.39 -14.66 2.67
CA CYS A 67 -2.61 -13.85 3.88
C CYS A 67 -3.96 -14.23 4.48
N TYR A 68 -4.00 -14.71 5.71
CA TYR A 68 -5.26 -14.82 6.45
C TYR A 68 -5.50 -13.54 7.25
N GLY A 69 -6.73 -13.02 7.20
CA GLY A 69 -7.10 -11.79 7.90
C GLY A 69 -8.49 -11.88 8.52
N ILE A 70 -8.60 -11.41 9.76
CA ILE A 70 -9.86 -11.07 10.40
C ILE A 70 -10.05 -9.56 10.21
N VAL A 71 -11.14 -9.18 9.57
CA VAL A 71 -11.36 -7.82 9.06
C VAL A 71 -12.67 -7.28 9.61
N ASP A 72 -12.62 -6.16 10.31
CA ASP A 72 -13.82 -5.35 10.56
C ASP A 72 -13.89 -4.23 9.50
N LEU A 73 -14.92 -4.27 8.66
CA LEU A 73 -15.25 -3.23 7.68
C LEU A 73 -16.18 -2.23 8.34
N CYS A 74 -15.76 -0.97 8.42
CA CYS A 74 -16.47 0.07 9.15
C CYS A 74 -16.85 1.23 8.24
N LEU A 75 -18.09 1.71 8.35
CA LEU A 75 -18.50 3.05 7.94
C LEU A 75 -18.57 3.91 9.20
N LEU A 76 -17.69 4.92 9.27
CA LEU A 76 -17.58 5.77 10.44
C LEU A 76 -18.70 6.81 10.47
N PRO A 77 -19.24 7.10 11.66
CA PRO A 77 -20.20 8.17 11.84
C PRO A 77 -19.48 9.51 11.78
N VAL A 78 -20.16 10.54 11.30
CA VAL A 78 -19.66 11.91 11.33
C VAL A 78 -19.83 12.50 12.73
N ASN A 79 -21.00 12.30 13.32
CA ASN A 79 -21.31 12.82 14.66
C ASN A 79 -21.00 11.77 15.75
N ARG A 80 -20.72 12.24 16.97
CA ARG A 80 -20.37 11.38 18.11
C ARG A 80 -21.55 10.60 18.70
N LYS A 81 -22.79 10.90 18.27
CA LYS A 81 -24.00 10.25 18.80
C LYS A 81 -24.30 8.93 18.09
N GLN A 82 -23.88 8.82 16.83
CA GLN A 82 -24.03 7.61 16.03
C GLN A 82 -22.83 6.68 16.25
N ALA A 83 -23.08 5.38 16.35
CA ALA A 83 -22.03 4.38 16.37
C ALA A 83 -21.56 4.05 14.93
N PRO A 84 -20.31 3.62 14.73
CA PRO A 84 -19.89 3.07 13.44
C PRO A 84 -20.74 1.88 13.03
N TYR A 85 -21.08 1.79 11.74
CA TYR A 85 -21.65 0.58 11.17
C TYR A 85 -20.52 -0.38 10.85
N VAL A 86 -20.54 -1.57 11.44
CA VAL A 86 -19.43 -2.53 11.38
C VAL A 86 -19.91 -3.89 10.91
N VAL A 87 -19.21 -4.48 9.94
CA VAL A 87 -19.38 -5.88 9.54
C VAL A 87 -18.05 -6.60 9.59
N GLY A 88 -17.98 -7.68 10.37
CA GLY A 88 -16.80 -8.54 10.47
C GLY A 88 -16.80 -9.61 9.38
N ILE A 89 -15.64 -9.84 8.76
CA ILE A 89 -15.40 -10.94 7.83
C ILE A 89 -14.05 -11.60 8.11
N GLU A 90 -13.94 -12.89 7.80
CA GLU A 90 -12.68 -13.61 7.76
C GLU A 90 -12.35 -13.95 6.32
N CYS A 91 -11.11 -13.73 5.91
CA CYS A 91 -10.70 -13.88 4.53
C CYS A 91 -9.33 -14.55 4.43
N LEU A 92 -9.23 -15.52 3.52
CA LEU A 92 -7.95 -16.04 3.03
C LEU A 92 -7.65 -15.39 1.68
N PHE A 93 -6.73 -14.45 1.67
CA PHE A 93 -6.29 -13.75 0.46
C PHE A 93 -5.18 -14.54 -0.22
N GLN A 94 -5.34 -14.77 -1.52
CA GLN A 94 -4.37 -15.45 -2.38
C GLN A 94 -4.33 -14.78 -3.75
N LYS A 95 -3.37 -15.18 -4.59
CA LYS A 95 -3.20 -14.61 -5.94
C LYS A 95 -4.50 -14.57 -6.77
N ASN A 96 -5.30 -15.63 -6.71
CA ASN A 96 -6.55 -15.75 -7.46
C ASN A 96 -7.78 -15.22 -6.71
N VAL A 97 -7.67 -15.03 -5.39
CA VAL A 97 -8.74 -14.51 -4.52
C VAL A 97 -8.12 -13.40 -3.66
N CYS A 98 -7.82 -12.28 -4.30
CA CYS A 98 -7.09 -11.18 -3.67
C CYS A 98 -8.01 -10.12 -3.04
N PHE A 99 -9.33 -10.35 -3.06
CA PHE A 99 -10.35 -9.44 -2.58
C PHE A 99 -11.35 -10.16 -1.67
N GLY A 100 -11.71 -9.50 -0.57
CA GLY A 100 -12.73 -9.95 0.37
C GLY A 100 -13.56 -8.77 0.84
N GLY A 101 -14.88 -8.91 0.91
CA GLY A 101 -15.76 -7.78 1.20
C GLY A 101 -17.23 -8.16 1.29
N VAL A 102 -18.06 -7.14 1.46
CA VAL A 102 -19.52 -7.25 1.59
C VAL A 102 -20.17 -6.41 0.50
N ASN A 103 -20.91 -7.06 -0.40
CA ASN A 103 -21.57 -6.38 -1.53
C ASN A 103 -22.81 -5.58 -1.09
N ARG A 104 -23.62 -6.15 -0.20
CA ARG A 104 -24.81 -5.49 0.38
C ARG A 104 -24.47 -4.92 1.75
N PHE A 105 -23.47 -4.04 1.84
CA PHE A 105 -22.99 -3.51 3.13
C PHE A 105 -24.01 -2.54 3.75
N MET A 106 -24.57 -1.63 2.95
CA MET A 106 -25.67 -0.74 3.35
C MET A 106 -26.45 -0.33 2.10
N LEU A 107 -27.76 -0.10 2.21
CA LEU A 107 -28.52 0.51 1.12
C LEU A 107 -27.90 1.86 0.75
N TRP A 108 -27.75 2.15 -0.54
CA TRP A 108 -27.07 3.35 -1.00
C TRP A 108 -27.76 4.63 -0.51
N GLU A 109 -29.09 4.66 -0.56
CA GLU A 109 -29.91 5.76 -0.03
C GLU A 109 -29.73 5.98 1.48
N ASN A 110 -29.51 4.91 2.25
CA ASN A 110 -29.31 5.01 3.69
C ASN A 110 -27.96 5.64 4.03
N VAL A 111 -26.94 5.45 3.18
CA VAL A 111 -25.65 6.13 3.34
C VAL A 111 -25.77 7.61 3.01
N LEU A 112 -26.56 7.95 1.99
CA LEU A 112 -26.76 9.33 1.54
C LEU A 112 -27.70 10.14 2.42
N ASN A 113 -28.48 9.49 3.28
CA ASN A 113 -29.40 10.18 4.19
C ASN A 113 -28.61 10.87 5.34
N PRO A 114 -28.58 12.22 5.41
CA PRO A 114 -27.84 12.93 6.46
C PRO A 114 -28.37 12.62 7.87
N HIS A 115 -29.65 12.24 8.00
CA HIS A 115 -30.24 11.87 9.29
C HIS A 115 -29.68 10.57 9.87
N HIS A 116 -29.08 9.71 9.05
CA HIS A 116 -28.42 8.49 9.52
C HIS A 116 -27.01 8.75 10.05
N GLY A 117 -26.45 9.95 9.84
CA GLY A 117 -25.22 10.41 10.50
C GLY A 117 -23.90 9.86 9.93
N TYR A 118 -23.92 9.22 8.75
CA TYR A 118 -22.71 8.67 8.10
C TYR A 118 -22.12 9.56 7.00
N ILE A 119 -22.85 10.61 6.58
CA ILE A 119 -22.45 11.55 5.54
C ILE A 119 -22.59 12.98 6.04
N GLU A 120 -21.60 13.82 5.74
CA GLU A 120 -21.59 15.28 5.97
C GLU A 120 -20.74 15.92 4.86
N ASP A 121 -21.14 17.09 4.37
CA ASP A 121 -20.47 17.79 3.27
C ASP A 121 -20.21 16.90 2.03
N ASP A 122 -21.16 16.01 1.74
CA ASP A 122 -21.07 15.00 0.69
C ASP A 122 -19.82 14.12 0.79
N ALA A 123 -19.40 13.82 2.02
CA ALA A 123 -18.23 13.01 2.32
C ALA A 123 -18.51 11.92 3.34
N VAL A 124 -17.86 10.77 3.14
CA VAL A 124 -17.94 9.60 4.04
C VAL A 124 -16.55 9.11 4.39
N THR A 125 -16.42 8.40 5.51
CA THR A 125 -15.14 7.79 5.91
C THR A 125 -15.29 6.31 6.19
N PHE A 126 -14.57 5.50 5.42
CA PHE A 126 -14.43 4.08 5.67
C PHE A 126 -13.22 3.82 6.56
N GLU A 127 -13.31 2.79 7.40
CA GLU A 127 -12.20 2.30 8.21
C GLU A 127 -12.13 0.78 8.09
N VAL A 128 -10.91 0.26 7.99
CA VAL A 128 -10.64 -1.17 8.07
C VAL A 128 -9.79 -1.46 9.31
N ARG A 129 -10.30 -2.38 10.15
CA ARG A 129 -9.57 -2.94 11.29
C ARG A 129 -9.13 -4.35 10.91
N LEU A 130 -7.92 -4.43 10.36
CA LEU A 130 -7.32 -5.69 9.94
C LEU A 130 -6.45 -6.27 11.04
N ARG A 131 -6.72 -7.52 11.41
CA ARG A 131 -5.87 -8.38 12.24
C ARG A 131 -5.34 -9.50 11.35
N THR A 132 -4.02 -9.54 11.13
CA THR A 132 -3.38 -10.51 10.23
C THR A 132 -1.95 -10.79 10.68
N ALA A 133 -1.44 -11.98 10.37
CA ALA A 133 -0.05 -12.38 10.53
C ALA A 133 0.76 -12.07 9.26
N PRO A 134 2.10 -12.15 9.30
CA PRO A 134 2.90 -12.09 8.08
C PRO A 134 2.45 -13.09 7.02
N PRO A 135 2.60 -12.77 5.72
CA PRO A 135 2.16 -13.64 4.63
C PRO A 135 2.92 -14.97 4.66
N TYR A 136 2.23 -16.06 4.35
CA TYR A 136 2.87 -17.31 3.94
C TYR A 136 3.36 -17.14 2.50
N VAL A 137 4.63 -17.48 2.23
CA VAL A 137 5.29 -17.23 0.93
C VAL A 137 6.08 -18.48 0.49
N ILE A 138 5.99 -18.82 -0.79
CA ILE A 138 6.87 -19.80 -1.45
C ILE A 138 7.54 -19.12 -2.65
N ASN A 139 8.86 -19.25 -2.73
CA ASN A 139 9.69 -18.85 -3.87
C ASN A 139 10.27 -20.12 -4.50
N TRP A 140 10.09 -20.35 -5.81
CA TRP A 140 10.63 -21.53 -6.49
C TRP A 140 12.15 -21.48 -6.71
N SER A 141 12.83 -20.40 -6.29
CA SER A 141 14.28 -20.42 -6.16
C SER A 141 14.64 -21.25 -4.92
N SER A 142 14.66 -22.57 -5.10
CA SER A 142 15.14 -23.54 -4.13
C SER A 142 16.57 -23.18 -3.72
N ASP A 143 16.70 -22.51 -2.57
CA ASP A 143 17.61 -22.91 -1.49
C ASP A 143 17.34 -22.05 -0.26
N ARG A 144 17.11 -22.74 0.87
CA ARG A 144 16.70 -22.25 2.20
C ARG A 144 15.23 -21.90 2.37
N LEU A 145 14.55 -22.80 3.07
CA LEU A 145 13.53 -22.49 4.08
C LEU A 145 14.00 -21.33 4.97
N MET A 146 13.78 -20.09 4.53
CA MET A 146 13.86 -18.92 5.39
C MET A 146 12.60 -18.94 6.28
N ARG A 147 12.67 -19.63 7.42
CA ARG A 147 12.01 -19.09 8.62
C ARG A 147 12.64 -17.73 8.83
N ALA A 148 11.91 -16.65 8.56
CA ALA A 148 12.42 -15.30 8.78
C ALA A 148 12.83 -15.14 10.26
N PRO A 149 14.10 -14.87 10.58
CA PRO A 149 14.47 -14.44 11.91
C PRO A 149 14.11 -12.95 12.06
N MET A 150 13.57 -12.56 13.22
CA MET A 150 13.56 -11.16 13.67
C MET A 150 14.99 -10.62 13.55
N GLN A 151 15.22 -9.68 12.62
CA GLN A 151 16.47 -8.93 12.63
C GLN A 151 16.32 -7.75 13.58
N THR A 152 17.02 -7.88 14.70
CA THR A 152 17.47 -6.81 15.57
C THR A 152 18.18 -5.73 14.74
N LEU A 153 17.88 -4.47 15.04
CA LEU A 153 18.53 -3.29 14.47
C LEU A 153 20.06 -3.41 14.56
N ALA A 154 20.76 -3.41 13.42
CA ALA A 154 22.20 -3.25 13.36
C ALA A 154 22.53 -1.97 12.57
N VAL A 155 23.22 -1.06 13.24
CA VAL A 155 23.74 0.22 12.73
C VAL A 155 24.80 -0.04 11.65
N PRO A 156 24.86 0.74 10.56
CA PRO A 156 25.91 0.58 9.55
C PRO A 156 27.29 1.06 10.07
N PRO A 157 28.40 0.41 9.65
CA PRO A 157 29.75 0.79 10.09
C PRO A 157 30.25 2.06 9.37
N PRO A 158 31.22 2.80 9.97
CA PRO A 158 31.69 4.05 9.42
C PRO A 158 32.60 3.82 8.19
N HIS A 159 32.48 4.72 7.22
CA HIS A 159 33.34 4.79 6.05
C HIS A 159 34.81 4.98 6.44
N VAL A 160 35.68 4.05 6.04
CA VAL A 160 37.14 4.20 6.11
C VAL A 160 37.59 5.08 4.95
N THR A 161 38.16 6.24 5.29
CA THR A 161 38.92 7.08 4.36
C THR A 161 40.32 6.51 4.20
N SER A 162 40.72 6.37 2.93
CA SER A 162 42.07 6.04 2.48
C SER A 162 43.09 7.06 3.01
N GLY A 163 44.17 6.58 3.62
CA GLY A 163 45.27 7.44 4.10
C GLY A 163 46.56 6.67 4.44
N ARG A 164 47.59 6.97 3.65
CA ARG A 164 49.05 6.88 3.89
C ARG A 164 49.71 5.51 4.05
N LYS A 165 50.57 5.19 3.07
CA LYS A 165 51.79 4.39 3.26
C LYS A 165 52.96 5.37 3.34
N ASP A 166 53.74 5.30 4.42
CA ASP A 166 55.10 5.82 4.49
C ASP A 166 56.05 4.64 4.32
N GLU A 167 57.00 4.73 3.40
CA GLU A 167 58.24 3.97 3.44
C GLU A 167 59.36 4.76 2.72
N ASP A 168 60.53 4.70 3.34
CA ASP A 168 61.67 5.62 3.26
C ASP A 168 62.66 5.39 2.11
N ARG A 169 63.47 6.44 1.87
CA ARG A 169 64.88 6.50 1.37
C ARG A 169 65.20 6.66 -0.12
N ASN A 170 65.53 7.92 -0.43
CA ASN A 170 66.87 8.46 -0.78
C ASN A 170 67.44 8.28 -2.20
N SER A 171 67.72 9.47 -2.79
CA SER A 171 68.93 9.91 -3.52
C SER A 171 68.73 10.47 -4.94
N ASP A 172 69.48 11.56 -5.17
CA ASP A 172 69.99 12.08 -6.44
C ASP A 172 69.21 13.20 -7.19
N VAL A 173 69.48 14.42 -6.71
CA VAL A 173 70.06 15.60 -7.39
C VAL A 173 70.02 15.72 -8.93
N ASN A 174 69.79 16.97 -9.37
CA ASN A 174 70.03 17.63 -10.68
C ASN A 174 69.01 17.33 -11.79
N GLU A 175 68.64 18.25 -12.69
CA GLU A 175 68.82 19.70 -12.92
C GLU A 175 67.98 20.00 -14.18
N ASN A 176 67.50 21.25 -14.33
CA ASN A 176 67.22 21.94 -15.61
C ASN A 176 66.08 21.47 -16.53
N GLY A 177 65.33 22.44 -17.05
CA GLY A 177 64.54 22.29 -18.28
C GLY A 177 63.23 23.08 -18.27
N SER A 178 63.31 24.33 -18.69
CA SER A 178 62.21 25.21 -19.11
C SER A 178 61.60 24.77 -20.45
N ASP A 179 60.61 25.55 -20.91
CA ASP A 179 60.03 25.68 -22.26
C ASP A 179 58.58 25.13 -22.30
N ASP A 180 57.55 25.98 -22.18
CA ASP A 180 56.98 26.94 -23.15
C ASP A 180 56.16 26.29 -24.29
N ASP A 181 55.07 26.99 -24.63
CA ASP A 181 54.18 26.88 -25.80
C ASP A 181 53.16 25.71 -25.82
N SER A 182 51.92 25.84 -26.28
CA SER A 182 51.08 26.95 -26.76
C SER A 182 49.70 26.33 -27.08
N ASP A 183 48.64 27.12 -26.92
CA ASP A 183 47.45 27.27 -27.78
C ASP A 183 46.87 26.03 -28.53
N ASP A 184 45.57 25.75 -28.34
CA ASP A 184 44.57 26.19 -29.33
C ASP A 184 43.12 25.85 -28.96
N GLU A 185 42.26 26.76 -29.40
CA GLU A 185 40.82 26.82 -29.25
C GLU A 185 40.04 25.76 -30.07
N ASP A 186 38.74 25.75 -29.76
CA ASP A 186 37.64 25.76 -30.74
C ASP A 186 36.83 24.48 -31.00
N MET A 187 35.64 24.51 -30.40
CA MET A 187 34.34 24.59 -31.08
C MET A 187 33.90 23.49 -32.08
N ASN A 188 32.69 23.01 -31.74
CA ASN A 188 31.49 22.96 -32.58
C ASN A 188 31.09 21.66 -33.29
N LYS A 189 29.78 21.40 -33.11
CA LYS A 189 28.80 20.78 -34.04
C LYS A 189 29.00 19.27 -34.26
N LEU A 190 27.98 18.42 -34.18
CA LEU A 190 26.56 18.52 -34.49
C LEU A 190 25.76 17.57 -33.59
#